data_AF-A0AAW2ATM8-F1
#
_entry.id   AF-A0AAW2ATM8-F1
#
_cell.length_a   1.000
_cell.length_b   1.000
_cell.length_c   1.000
_cell.angle_alpha   90.00
_cell.angle_beta   90.00
_cell.angle_gamma   90.00
#
_symmetry.space_group_name_H-M   'P 1'
#
loop_
_entity.id
_entity.type
_entity.pdbx_description
1 polymer ?
#
loop_
_entity_poly.entity_id
_entity_poly.type
_entity_poly.pdbx_seq_one_letter_code
_entity_poly.pdbx_strand_id
1 'polypeptide(L)'
;MVRSGTHPLTQIANRIEERCASTLENKDRQTKKSKDRAFILDSDNGCEITNDVEKDGQVLCRIYRNPALLFMEPCHSFLLGVYSYIRKQTTMRWIPKKRIEKRAIKIENEETVTFMAILHQQ
;
A
#
# COMPACT_ATOMS: atom_id res chain seq x y z
N MET A 1 16.92 -34.51 -31.28
CA MET A 1 15.67 -33.73 -31.21
C MET A 1 15.36 -33.46 -29.75
N VAL A 2 15.90 -32.37 -29.20
CA VAL A 2 15.68 -32.02 -27.78
C VAL A 2 14.30 -31.40 -27.70
N ARG A 3 13.36 -32.10 -27.05
CA ARG A 3 12.00 -31.61 -26.83
C ARG A 3 12.13 -30.33 -26.00
N SER A 4 11.81 -29.19 -26.60
CA SER A 4 11.82 -27.89 -25.92
C SER A 4 10.85 -27.97 -24.75
N GLY A 5 11.41 -28.19 -23.56
CA GLY A 5 10.68 -28.07 -22.30
C GLY A 5 10.04 -26.68 -22.29
N THR A 6 8.76 -26.66 -21.97
CA THR A 6 7.93 -25.47 -21.81
C THR A 6 8.68 -24.36 -21.08
N HIS A 7 8.62 -23.15 -21.64
CA HIS A 7 9.35 -21.98 -21.17
C HIS A 7 9.22 -21.82 -19.64
N PRO A 8 10.29 -21.50 -18.89
CA PRO A 8 10.24 -21.39 -17.42
C PRO A 8 9.13 -20.44 -16.93
N LEU A 9 8.85 -19.38 -17.68
CA LEU A 9 7.75 -18.45 -17.40
C LEU A 9 6.37 -19.12 -17.47
N THR A 10 6.17 -20.08 -18.39
CA THR A 10 4.92 -20.85 -18.50
C THR A 10 4.77 -21.79 -17.31
N GLN A 11 5.85 -22.43 -16.83
CA GLN A 11 5.80 -23.23 -15.60
C GLN A 11 5.48 -22.38 -14.36
N ILE A 12 6.00 -21.16 -14.29
CA ILE A 12 5.71 -20.23 -13.17
C ILE A 12 4.25 -19.78 -13.24
N ALA A 13 3.76 -19.39 -14.42
CA ALA A 13 2.35 -19.02 -14.61
C ALA A 13 1.41 -20.16 -14.22
N ASN A 14 1.68 -21.38 -14.68
CA ASN A 14 0.87 -22.55 -14.34
C ASN A 14 0.89 -22.84 -12.84
N ARG A 15 2.04 -22.73 -12.17
CA ARG A 15 2.13 -22.90 -10.70
C ARG A 15 1.37 -21.82 -9.92
N ILE A 16 1.28 -20.60 -10.45
CA ILE A 16 0.50 -19.51 -9.85
C ILE A 16 -0.99 -19.82 -10.00
N GLU A 17 -1.44 -20.23 -11.19
CA GLU A 17 -2.83 -20.65 -11.43
C GLU A 17 -3.25 -21.84 -10.55
N GLU A 18 -2.41 -22.88 -10.46
CA GLU A 18 -2.66 -24.06 -9.62
C GLU A 18 -2.80 -23.71 -8.13
N ARG A 19 -1.98 -22.77 -7.62
CA ARG A 19 -2.10 -22.27 -6.23
C ARG A 19 -3.34 -21.39 -6.00
N CYS A 20 -3.77 -20.64 -7.01
CA CYS A 20 -4.98 -19.85 -6.93
C CYS A 20 -6.24 -20.72 -6.96
N ALA A 21 -6.22 -21.83 -7.72
CA ALA A 21 -7.35 -22.76 -7.81
C ALA A 21 -7.63 -23.50 -6.48
N SER A 22 -6.63 -23.73 -5.63
CA SER A 22 -6.79 -24.37 -4.32
C SER A 22 -7.28 -23.43 -3.20
N THR A 23 -7.52 -22.16 -3.49
CA THR A 23 -7.98 -21.15 -2.51
C THR A 23 -9.30 -20.52 -2.97
N LEU A 24 -10.23 -21.34 -3.45
CA LEU A 24 -11.59 -20.91 -3.76
C LEU A 24 -12.45 -20.93 -2.49
N GLU A 25 -12.29 -19.89 -1.68
CA GLU A 25 -13.37 -19.15 -0.98
C GLU A 25 -12.78 -17.88 -0.35
N ASN A 26 -12.18 -17.02 -1.17
CA ASN A 26 -12.27 -15.60 -0.89
C ASN A 26 -12.56 -14.89 -2.20
N LYS A 27 -13.83 -14.48 -2.33
CA LYS A 27 -14.23 -13.50 -3.33
C LYS A 27 -13.49 -12.20 -3.02
N ASP A 28 -12.26 -12.09 -3.53
CA ASP A 28 -11.69 -10.79 -3.79
C ASP A 28 -12.56 -10.15 -4.86
N ARG A 29 -13.56 -9.41 -4.37
CA ARG A 29 -14.13 -8.30 -5.10
C ARG A 29 -12.94 -7.53 -5.64
N GLN A 30 -12.74 -7.57 -6.96
CA GLN A 30 -11.97 -6.56 -7.67
C GLN A 30 -12.60 -5.22 -7.29
N THR A 31 -12.09 -4.63 -6.22
CA THR A 31 -12.41 -3.27 -5.82
C THR A 31 -11.79 -2.41 -6.90
N LYS A 32 -12.67 -1.87 -7.76
CA LYS A 32 -12.38 -0.80 -8.70
C LYS A 32 -11.29 0.08 -8.09
N LYS A 33 -10.09 0.08 -8.71
CA LYS A 33 -8.88 0.81 -8.29
C LYS A 33 -9.26 2.12 -7.59
N SER A 34 -9.38 2.08 -6.26
CA SER A 34 -9.59 3.30 -5.49
C SER A 34 -8.24 3.99 -5.59
N LYS A 35 -8.21 5.20 -6.19
CA LYS A 35 -7.01 6.05 -6.22
C LYS A 35 -6.28 5.93 -4.90
N ASP A 36 -4.96 5.70 -4.92
CA ASP A 36 -4.18 5.51 -3.70
C ASP A 36 -4.52 6.59 -2.67
N ARG A 37 -5.21 6.18 -1.61
CA ARG A 37 -5.68 7.07 -0.53
C ARG A 37 -4.69 7.16 0.62
N ALA A 38 -3.54 6.51 0.49
CA ALA A 38 -2.50 6.46 1.50
C ALA A 38 -1.34 7.39 1.17
N PHE A 39 -0.88 8.08 2.21
CA PHE A 39 0.11 9.13 2.13
C PHE A 39 0.99 9.14 3.37
N ILE A 40 2.17 9.73 3.26
CA ILE A 40 3.08 10.00 4.37
C ILE A 40 3.06 11.50 4.63
N LEU A 41 2.68 11.92 5.85
CA LEU A 41 2.62 13.34 6.21
C LEU A 41 3.99 13.88 6.61
N ASP A 42 4.71 13.11 7.43
CA ASP A 42 6.04 13.39 7.95
C ASP A 42 6.78 12.06 8.17
N SER A 43 7.96 12.06 8.78
CA SER A 43 8.74 10.83 9.01
C SER A 43 8.02 9.81 9.89
N ASP A 44 7.05 10.22 10.70
CA ASP A 44 6.51 9.43 11.80
C ASP A 44 5.00 9.19 11.68
N ASN A 45 4.33 9.78 10.69
CA ASN A 45 2.88 9.72 10.55
C ASN A 45 2.44 9.33 9.12
N GLY A 46 1.75 8.19 9.06
CA GLY A 46 1.01 7.73 7.89
C GLY A 46 -0.40 8.28 7.89
N CYS A 47 -0.97 8.49 6.71
CA CYS A 47 -2.28 9.12 6.53
C CYS A 47 -3.07 8.40 5.45
N GLU A 48 -4.27 7.95 5.81
CA GLU A 48 -5.25 7.42 4.87
C GLU A 48 -6.44 8.38 4.77
N ILE A 49 -6.74 8.89 3.57
CA ILE A 49 -7.96 9.66 3.35
C ILE A 49 -9.16 8.73 3.49
N THR A 50 -10.03 9.01 4.45
CA THR A 50 -11.25 8.21 4.69
C THR A 50 -12.46 8.77 3.96
N ASN A 51 -12.47 10.08 3.71
CA ASN A 51 -13.53 10.78 3.01
C ASN A 51 -12.93 11.85 2.11
N ASP A 52 -13.28 11.79 0.81
CA ASP A 52 -12.83 12.77 -0.19
C ASP A 52 -13.64 14.07 -0.13
N VAL A 53 -14.67 14.15 0.72
CA VAL A 53 -15.42 15.39 0.95
C VAL A 53 -14.51 16.40 1.62
N GLU A 54 -14.10 17.39 0.84
CA GLU A 54 -13.28 18.51 1.28
C GLU A 54 -14.14 19.53 2.02
N LYS A 55 -13.72 19.90 3.22
CA LYS A 55 -14.33 20.96 4.01
C LYS A 55 -13.27 22.01 4.30
N ASP A 56 -13.46 23.23 3.83
CA ASP A 56 -12.56 24.37 4.06
C ASP A 56 -11.09 24.08 3.68
N GLY A 57 -10.85 23.35 2.58
CA GLY A 57 -9.49 22.99 2.14
C GLY A 57 -8.87 21.79 2.86
N GLN A 58 -9.63 21.13 3.73
CA GLN A 58 -9.19 20.01 4.56
C GLN A 58 -9.94 18.73 4.20
N VAL A 59 -9.26 17.58 4.39
CA VAL A 59 -9.83 16.25 4.18
C VAL A 59 -9.72 15.41 5.46
N LEU A 60 -10.71 14.54 5.69
CA LEU A 60 -10.73 13.70 6.88
C LEU A 60 -9.86 12.46 6.68
N CYS A 61 -8.82 12.36 7.49
CA CYS A 61 -7.82 11.33 7.39
C CYS A 61 -7.77 10.47 8.64
N ARG A 62 -7.52 9.18 8.46
CA ARG A 62 -7.05 8.28 9.50
C ARG A 62 -5.53 8.38 9.57
N ILE A 63 -5.04 8.77 10.73
CA ILE A 63 -3.61 8.96 10.99
C ILE A 63 -3.08 7.75 11.75
N TYR A 64 -2.00 7.17 11.23
CA TYR A 64 -1.21 6.11 11.84
C TYR A 64 0.06 6.75 12.43
N ARG A 65 0.46 6.33 13.62
CA ARG A 65 1.61 6.91 14.33
C ARG A 65 2.62 5.84 14.74
N ASN A 66 3.84 6.28 15.04
CA ASN A 66 4.93 5.45 15.57
C ASN A 66 5.26 4.27 14.64
N PRO A 67 5.71 4.53 13.39
CA PRO A 67 6.06 3.49 12.47
C PRO A 67 7.31 2.75 12.93
N ALA A 68 7.30 1.43 12.74
CA ALA A 68 8.51 0.66 12.62
C ALA A 68 9.01 0.76 11.17
N LEU A 69 10.23 1.29 10.99
CA LEU A 69 10.90 1.31 9.69
C LEU A 69 11.35 -0.11 9.33
N LEU A 70 10.92 -0.61 8.16
CA LEU A 70 11.34 -1.93 7.70
C LEU A 70 12.70 -1.92 6.98
N PHE A 71 13.14 -0.75 6.52
CA PHE A 71 14.49 -0.52 6.03
C PHE A 71 14.89 0.95 6.24
N MET A 72 16.19 1.16 6.44
CA MET A 72 16.77 2.48 6.71
C MET A 72 17.28 3.18 5.44
N GLU A 73 17.55 2.41 4.38
CA GLU A 73 18.10 2.91 3.12
C GLU A 73 17.19 2.52 1.93
N PRO A 74 17.06 3.37 0.89
CA PRO A 74 16.23 3.07 -0.27
C PRO A 74 16.71 1.83 -1.02
N CYS A 75 15.93 0.74 -0.96
CA CYS A 75 16.25 -0.50 -1.67
C CYS A 75 16.02 -0.39 -3.19
N HIS A 76 15.26 0.60 -3.65
CA HIS A 76 14.94 0.82 -5.06
C HIS A 76 14.70 2.31 -5.33
N SER A 77 15.08 2.80 -6.51
CA SER A 77 14.96 4.20 -6.93
C SER A 77 13.55 4.82 -6.83
N PHE A 78 12.48 4.04 -6.88
CA PHE A 78 11.11 4.53 -6.76
C PHE A 78 10.55 4.44 -5.34
N LEU A 79 11.24 3.74 -4.43
CA LEU A 79 10.74 3.42 -3.10
C LEU A 79 11.54 4.22 -2.06
N LEU A 80 10.90 5.22 -1.48
CA LEU A 80 11.54 6.15 -0.54
C LEU A 80 11.68 5.57 0.87
N GLY A 81 10.76 4.69 1.25
CA GLY A 81 10.69 4.16 2.61
C GLY A 81 9.54 3.18 2.77
N VAL A 82 9.63 2.29 3.75
CA VAL A 82 8.51 1.44 4.17
C VAL A 82 8.31 1.56 5.67
N TYR A 83 7.09 1.94 6.03
CA TYR A 83 6.66 2.27 7.38
C TYR A 83 5.58 1.30 7.81
N SER A 84 5.82 0.50 8.85
CA SER A 84 4.83 -0.42 9.40
C SER A 84 4.22 0.16 10.67
N TYR A 85 2.90 0.26 10.71
CA TYR A 85 2.15 0.83 11.82
C TYR A 85 1.30 -0.25 12.49
N ILE A 86 1.05 -0.10 13.79
CA ILE A 86 0.05 -0.91 14.49
C ILE A 86 -1.35 -0.42 14.09
N ARG A 87 -2.18 -1.30 13.52
CA ARG A 87 -3.49 -0.96 12.97
C ARG A 87 -4.43 -0.30 13.97
N LYS A 88 -4.36 -0.71 15.24
CA LYS A 88 -5.19 -0.19 16.33
C LYS A 88 -4.76 1.21 16.80
N GLN A 89 -3.51 1.63 16.55
CA GLN A 89 -2.99 2.92 16.97
C GLN A 89 -3.27 4.00 15.92
N THR A 90 -4.56 4.34 15.76
CA THR A 90 -4.99 5.33 14.79
C THR A 90 -5.86 6.43 15.39
N THR A 91 -5.80 7.61 14.78
CA THR A 91 -6.65 8.75 15.16
C THR A 91 -7.23 9.41 13.93
N MET A 92 -8.50 9.83 13.98
CA MET A 92 -9.12 10.60 12.91
C MET A 92 -8.76 12.09 13.05
N ARG A 93 -8.29 12.72 11.98
CA ARG A 93 -7.96 14.16 11.96
C ARG A 93 -8.28 14.79 10.62
N TRP A 94 -8.72 16.05 10.66
CA TRP A 94 -8.80 16.90 9.48
C TRP A 94 -7.40 17.40 9.13
N ILE A 95 -6.97 17.14 7.90
CA ILE A 95 -5.65 17.51 7.41
C ILE A 95 -5.81 18.43 6.20
N PRO A 96 -5.09 19.56 6.15
CA PRO A 96 -5.04 20.39 4.96
C PRO A 96 -4.53 19.57 3.77
N LYS A 97 -5.25 19.60 2.64
CA LYS A 97 -4.91 18.82 1.45
C LYS A 97 -3.50 19.11 0.92
N LYS A 98 -3.03 20.35 1.11
CA LYS A 98 -1.67 20.81 0.78
C LYS A 98 -0.57 20.05 1.52
N ARG A 99 -0.85 19.39 2.66
CA ARG A 99 0.12 18.57 3.39
C ARG A 99 0.19 17.12 2.90
N ILE A 100 -0.70 16.74 1.98
CA ILE A 100 -0.87 15.36 1.50
C ILE A 100 -0.22 15.24 0.12
N GLU A 101 1.11 15.20 0.09
CA GLU A 101 1.89 15.20 -1.16
C GLU A 101 2.56 13.86 -1.42
N LYS A 102 3.13 13.23 -0.38
CA LYS A 102 3.91 11.99 -0.51
C LYS A 102 2.98 10.79 -0.56
N ARG A 103 2.79 10.21 -1.75
CA ARG A 103 1.95 9.03 -1.92
C ARG A 103 2.59 7.79 -1.31
N ALA A 104 1.74 6.89 -0.85
CA ALA A 104 2.14 5.58 -0.39
C ALA A 104 1.18 4.50 -0.87
N ILE A 105 1.72 3.31 -1.10
CA ILE A 105 0.93 2.10 -1.30
C ILE A 105 0.67 1.50 0.07
N LYS A 106 -0.60 1.27 0.40
CA LYS A 106 -1.02 0.67 1.67
C LYS A 106 -1.19 -0.83 1.51
N ILE A 107 -0.59 -1.58 2.41
CA ILE A 107 -0.77 -3.03 2.56
C ILE A 107 -1.34 -3.26 3.97
N GLU A 108 -2.47 -3.94 4.06
CA GLU A 108 -3.09 -4.31 5.33
C GLU A 108 -2.74 -5.76 5.68
N ASN A 109 -2.32 -5.98 6.92
CA ASN A 109 -2.21 -7.29 7.56
C ASN A 109 -3.18 -7.34 8.76
N GLU A 110 -3.20 -8.45 9.49
CA GLU A 110 -4.12 -8.65 10.63
C GLU A 110 -3.98 -7.53 11.68
N GLU A 111 -2.76 -7.33 12.19
CA GLU A 111 -2.48 -6.37 13.27
C GLU A 111 -1.75 -5.11 12.81
N THR A 112 -1.14 -5.15 11.62
CA THR A 112 -0.28 -4.08 11.11
C THR A 112 -0.78 -3.53 9.79
N VAL A 113 -0.42 -2.29 9.52
CA VAL A 113 -0.65 -1.64 8.24
C VAL A 113 0.68 -1.07 7.77
N THR A 114 1.10 -1.47 6.57
CA THR A 114 2.38 -1.09 6.00
C THR A 114 2.14 -0.06 4.89
N PHE A 115 2.84 1.06 4.97
CA PHE A 115 2.83 2.11 3.97
C PHE A 115 4.17 2.11 3.25
N MET A 116 4.13 1.90 1.94
CA MET A 116 5.29 1.95 1.07
C MET A 116 5.32 3.32 0.39
N ALA A 117 6.18 4.21 0.88
CA ALA A 117 6.33 5.56 0.35
C ALA A 117 6.97 5.50 -1.04
N ILE A 118 6.28 6.04 -2.04
CA ILE A 118 6.74 5.99 -3.43
C ILE A 118 7.11 7.39 -3.92
N LEU A 119 8.19 7.45 -4.69
CA LEU A 119 8.55 8.63 -5.47
C LEU A 119 7.64 8.65 -6.70
N HIS A 120 6.61 9.48 -6.67
CA HIS A 120 5.78 9.69 -7.84
C HIS A 120 6.58 10.52 -8.86
N GLN A 121 6.84 9.98 -10.06
CA GLN A 121 7.06 10.84 -11.22
C GLN A 121 5.69 11.46 -11.57
N GLN A 122 5.69 12.78 -11.70
CA GLN A 122 4.50 13.59 -12.01
C GLN A 122 3.90 13.21 -13.36
#